data_AF-A0A1Y2N1C2-F1
#
_entry.id   AF-A0A1Y2N1C2-F1
#
_cell.length_a   1.000
_cell.length_b   1.000
_cell.length_c   1.000
_cell.angle_alpha   90.00
_cell.angle_beta   90.00
_cell.angle_gamma   90.00
#
_symmetry.space_group_name_H-M   'P 1'
#
loop_
_entity.id
_entity.type
_entity.pdbx_description
1 polymer ?
#
loop_
_entity_poly.entity_id
_entity_poly.type
_entity_poly.pdbx_seq_one_letter_code
_entity_poly.pdbx_strand_id
1 'polypeptide(L)'
;MTGAEEQSAALRRLVERLDDTAGALAAVRGALAAAWDDAAGREWSDRLDLVRRATDRLAADAAAERLRLDALAPDPERPPTAPGPIGTRTTDRRGVVAPLLPPLDPDR
;
A
#
# COMPACT_ATOMS: atom_id res chain seq x y z
N MET A 1 -1.38 9.99 -18.51
CA MET A 1 -1.10 9.67 -17.10
C MET A 1 -2.29 8.96 -16.53
N THR A 2 -2.07 7.84 -15.85
CA THR A 2 -3.14 7.13 -15.13
C THR A 2 -3.45 7.87 -13.82
N GLY A 3 -4.66 7.75 -13.27
CA GLY A 3 -5.01 8.41 -11.99
C GLY A 3 -4.09 8.02 -10.83
N ALA A 4 -3.51 6.82 -10.87
CA ALA A 4 -2.54 6.34 -9.88
C ALA A 4 -1.19 7.10 -9.96
N GLU A 5 -0.70 7.39 -11.17
CA GLU A 5 0.52 8.20 -11.38
C GLU A 5 0.33 9.63 -10.87
N GLU A 6 -0.83 10.23 -11.13
CA GLU A 6 -1.19 11.56 -10.63
C GLU A 6 -1.24 11.59 -9.11
N GLN A 7 -1.84 10.57 -8.50
CA GLN A 7 -1.92 10.42 -7.05
C GLN A 7 -0.54 10.20 -6.41
N SER A 8 0.30 9.37 -7.01
CA SER A 8 1.69 9.15 -6.56
C SER A 8 2.51 10.46 -6.62
N ALA A 9 2.37 11.24 -7.70
CA ALA A 9 3.01 12.54 -7.83
C ALA A 9 2.47 13.56 -6.80
N ALA A 10 1.17 13.54 -6.50
CA ALA A 10 0.58 14.39 -5.46
C ALA A 10 1.10 14.04 -4.06
N LEU A 11 1.19 12.74 -3.73
CA LEU A 11 1.75 12.28 -2.45
C LEU A 11 3.22 12.66 -2.30
N ARG A 12 4.01 12.56 -3.37
CA ARG A 12 5.41 13.01 -3.34
C ARG A 12 5.53 14.49 -2.95
N ARG A 13 4.74 15.37 -3.59
CA ARG A 13 4.73 16.81 -3.27
C ARG A 13 4.25 17.07 -1.85
N LEU A 14 3.33 16.25 -1.34
CA LEU A 14 2.86 16.35 0.04
C LEU A 14 3.99 15.99 1.02
N VAL A 15 4.71 14.90 0.78
CA VAL A 15 5.87 14.49 1.59
C VAL A 15 6.92 15.61 1.62
N GLU A 16 7.32 16.13 0.46
CA GLU A 16 8.29 17.24 0.36
C GLU A 16 7.84 18.45 1.20
N ARG A 17 6.55 18.82 1.14
CA ARG A 17 6.01 19.94 1.94
C ARG A 17 6.00 19.64 3.44
N LEU A 18 5.72 18.41 3.84
CA LEU A 18 5.71 18.01 5.25
C LEU A 18 7.14 18.03 5.81
N ASP A 19 8.13 17.56 5.05
CA ASP A 19 9.54 17.62 5.42
C ASP A 19 10.02 19.08 5.58
N ASP A 20 9.66 19.96 4.65
CA ASP A 20 9.92 21.40 4.76
C ASP A 20 9.29 22.00 6.03
N THR A 21 8.05 21.59 6.35
CA THR A 21 7.34 22.04 7.54
C THR A 21 8.01 21.55 8.82
N ALA A 22 8.45 20.30 8.86
CA ALA A 22 9.19 19.73 9.98
C ALA A 22 10.53 20.45 10.19
N GLY A 23 11.23 20.80 9.09
CA GLY A 23 12.43 21.62 9.11
C GLY A 23 12.18 23.02 9.69
N ALA A 24 11.11 23.69 9.25
CA ALA A 24 10.72 25.01 9.78
C ALA A 24 10.39 24.96 11.28
N LEU A 25 9.66 23.94 11.74
CA LEU A 25 9.38 23.74 13.17
C LEU A 25 10.65 23.53 14.00
N ALA A 26 11.61 22.75 13.48
CA ALA A 26 12.89 22.55 14.13
C ALA A 26 13.70 23.86 14.24
N ALA A 27 13.69 24.68 13.19
CA ALA A 27 14.35 25.98 13.18
C ALA A 27 13.71 26.96 14.19
N VAL A 28 12.39 27.06 14.23
CA VAL A 28 11.65 27.88 15.21
C VAL A 28 11.95 27.41 16.63
N ARG A 29 11.97 26.10 16.87
CA ARG A 29 12.33 25.53 18.19
C ARG A 29 13.75 25.92 18.59
N GLY A 30 14.70 25.86 17.67
CA GLY A 30 16.08 26.28 17.91
C GLY A 30 16.21 27.77 18.26
N ALA A 31 15.52 28.63 17.51
CA ALA A 31 15.49 30.07 17.78
C ALA A 31 14.83 30.38 19.14
N LEU A 32 13.73 29.70 19.46
CA LEU A 32 13.04 29.84 20.75
C LEU A 32 13.94 29.44 21.91
N ALA A 33 14.60 28.28 21.84
CA ALA A 33 15.50 27.81 22.89
C ALA A 33 16.71 28.75 23.09
N ALA A 34 17.18 29.41 22.03
CA ALA A 34 18.26 30.38 22.12
C ALA A 34 17.83 31.72 22.73
N ALA A 35 16.59 32.15 22.48
CA ALA A 35 16.07 33.44 22.95
C ALA A 35 15.40 33.36 24.34
N TRP A 36 14.87 32.19 24.71
CA TRP A 36 13.98 32.03 25.86
C TRP A 36 14.29 30.73 26.63
N ASP A 37 15.34 30.75 27.46
CA ASP A 37 15.77 29.60 28.27
C ASP A 37 15.16 29.59 29.69
N ASP A 38 13.84 29.72 29.76
CA ASP A 38 13.11 29.51 31.02
C ASP A 38 12.13 28.33 30.92
N ALA A 39 11.36 28.12 31.98
CA ALA A 39 10.41 27.01 32.03
C ALA A 39 9.34 27.10 30.93
N ALA A 40 8.87 28.32 30.60
CA ALA A 40 7.87 28.52 29.56
C ALA A 40 8.48 28.29 28.17
N GLY A 41 9.70 28.75 27.92
CA GLY A 41 10.41 28.51 26.67
C GLY A 41 10.70 27.02 26.42
N ARG A 42 11.03 26.27 27.47
CA ARG A 42 11.17 24.80 27.39
C ARG A 42 9.84 24.10 27.10
N GLU A 43 8.76 24.49 27.77
CA GLU A 43 7.42 23.94 27.49
C GLU A 43 6.99 24.16 26.04
N TRP A 44 7.19 25.36 25.51
CA TRP A 44 6.89 25.65 24.11
C TRP A 44 7.79 24.88 23.15
N SER A 45 9.07 24.71 23.48
CA SER A 45 10.00 23.90 22.69
C SER A 45 9.57 22.44 22.62
N ASP A 46 9.09 21.88 23.72
CA ASP A 46 8.57 20.50 23.77
C ASP A 46 7.30 20.36 22.93
N ARG A 47 6.38 21.34 23.01
CA ARG A 47 5.18 21.37 22.16
C ARG A 47 5.54 21.42 20.67
N LEU A 48 6.51 22.25 20.27
CA LEU A 48 6.99 22.31 18.89
C LEU A 48 7.60 20.98 18.44
N ASP A 49 8.34 20.29 19.31
CA ASP A 49 8.91 18.98 18.99
C ASP A 49 7.82 17.91 18.83
N LEU A 50 6.76 17.94 19.64
CA LEU A 50 5.60 17.06 19.48
C LEU A 50 4.91 17.26 18.13
N VAL A 51 4.70 18.52 17.71
CA VAL A 51 4.12 18.84 16.40
C VAL A 51 5.03 18.36 15.28
N ARG A 52 6.35 18.62 15.37
CA ARG A 52 7.34 18.14 14.40
C ARG A 52 7.27 16.63 14.22
N ARG A 53 7.27 15.86 15.31
CA ARG A 53 7.15 14.39 15.26
C ARG A 53 5.82 13.91 14.69
N ALA A 54 4.74 14.68 14.85
CA ALA A 54 3.48 14.36 14.19
C ALA A 54 3.55 14.63 12.68
N THR A 55 4.18 15.72 12.26
CA THR A 55 4.45 16.03 10.85
C THR A 55 5.33 14.97 10.20
N ASP A 56 6.41 14.54 10.86
CA ASP A 56 7.30 13.47 10.38
C ASP A 56 6.53 12.15 10.18
N ARG A 57 5.62 11.81 11.10
CA ARG A 57 4.75 10.62 10.97
C ARG A 57 3.82 10.72 9.77
N LEU A 58 3.18 11.88 9.56
CA LEU A 58 2.33 12.10 8.39
C LEU A 58 3.12 11.99 7.07
N ALA A 59 4.37 12.48 7.05
CA ALA A 59 5.24 12.34 5.89
C ALA A 59 5.57 10.87 5.62
N ALA A 60 5.89 10.11 6.66
CA ALA A 60 6.15 8.67 6.56
C ALA A 60 4.92 7.89 6.05
N ASP A 61 3.72 8.21 6.56
CA ASP A 61 2.47 7.58 6.13
C ASP A 61 2.17 7.88 4.65
N ALA A 62 2.33 9.15 4.22
CA ALA A 62 2.15 9.55 2.83
C ALA A 62 3.19 8.90 1.90
N ALA A 63 4.43 8.74 2.36
CA ALA A 63 5.48 8.04 1.62
C ALA A 63 5.16 6.54 1.48
N ALA A 64 4.66 5.90 2.54
CA ALA A 64 4.24 4.51 2.52
C ALA A 64 3.04 4.28 1.58
N GLU A 65 2.06 5.20 1.57
CA GLU A 65 0.95 5.18 0.62
C GLU A 65 1.45 5.24 -0.82
N ARG A 66 2.36 6.17 -1.10
CA ARG A 66 2.94 6.32 -2.44
C ARG A 66 3.62 5.05 -2.90
N LEU A 67 4.45 4.42 -2.06
CA LEU A 67 5.12 3.16 -2.38
C LEU A 67 4.13 2.03 -2.67
N ARG A 68 2.98 2.01 -1.99
CA ARG A 68 1.91 1.03 -2.27
C ARG A 68 1.28 1.27 -3.64
N LEU A 69 1.01 2.52 -4.01
CA LEU A 69 0.47 2.87 -5.33
C LEU A 69 1.46 2.55 -6.45
N ASP A 70 2.74 2.87 -6.25
CA ASP A 70 3.80 2.56 -7.21
C ASP A 70 3.92 1.04 -7.44
N ALA A 71 3.74 0.22 -6.40
CA ALA A 71 3.74 -1.24 -6.51
C ALA A 71 2.51 -1.84 -7.24
N LEU A 72 1.40 -1.09 -7.30
CA LEU A 72 0.19 -1.48 -8.03
C LEU A 72 0.22 -1.06 -9.50
N ALA A 73 1.16 -0.19 -9.89
CA ALA A 73 1.32 0.20 -11.27
C ALA A 73 1.67 -1.04 -12.12
N PRO A 74 1.00 -1.24 -13.27
CA PRO A 74 1.31 -2.37 -14.13
C PRO A 74 2.75 -2.26 -14.61
N ASP A 75 3.54 -3.31 -14.33
CA ASP A 75 4.91 -3.43 -14.81
C ASP A 75 4.91 -3.46 -16.35
N PRO A 76 5.48 -2.45 -17.02
CA PRO A 76 5.46 -2.35 -18.48
C PRO A 76 6.34 -3.42 -19.13
N GLU A 77 7.26 -4.05 -18.39
CA GLU A 77 8.12 -5.14 -18.89
C GLU A 77 7.57 -6.52 -18.54
N ARG A 78 6.51 -6.62 -17.74
CA ARG A 78 5.88 -7.90 -17.44
C ARG A 78 5.22 -8.41 -18.71
N PRO A 79 5.67 -9.56 -19.26
CA PRO A 79 5.00 -10.14 -20.41
C PRO A 79 3.53 -10.37 -20.04
N PRO A 80 2.58 -10.13 -20.98
CA PRO A 80 1.18 -10.38 -20.73
C PRO A 80 1.05 -11.81 -20.21
N THR A 81 0.46 -11.97 -19.02
CA THR A 81 0.20 -13.30 -18.48
C THR A 81 -0.70 -13.97 -19.51
N ALA A 82 -0.14 -14.91 -20.26
CA ALA A 82 -0.90 -15.62 -21.28
C ALA A 82 -2.16 -16.16 -20.60
N PRO A 83 -3.36 -16.00 -21.20
CA PRO A 83 -4.55 -16.63 -20.67
C PRO A 83 -4.20 -18.10 -20.48
N GLY A 84 -4.18 -18.55 -19.22
CA GLY A 84 -3.98 -19.95 -18.90
C GLY A 84 -4.93 -20.76 -19.76
N PRO A 85 -4.52 -21.94 -20.28
CA PRO A 85 -5.28 -22.65 -21.30
C PRO A 85 -6.72 -22.73 -20.83
N ILE A 86 -7.60 -22.04 -21.55
CA ILE A 86 -9.04 -22.18 -21.43
C ILE A 86 -9.26 -23.65 -21.70
N GLY A 87 -9.44 -24.41 -20.63
CA GLY A 87 -9.75 -25.83 -20.69
C GLY A 87 -11.10 -25.94 -21.38
N THR A 88 -11.06 -26.07 -22.70
CA THR A 88 -12.16 -26.56 -23.50
C THR A 88 -12.45 -27.97 -23.00
N ARG A 89 -13.38 -28.09 -22.05
CA ARG A 89 -14.07 -29.37 -21.81
C ARG A 89 -15.06 -29.57 -22.94
N THR A 90 -14.54 -29.82 -24.13
CA THR A 90 -15.28 -30.48 -25.21
C THR A 90 -15.18 -31.99 -24.97
N THR A 91 -16.35 -32.59 -24.83
CA THR A 91 -16.64 -34.02 -24.76
C THR A 91 -15.91 -34.83 -25.84
N ASP A 92 -15.32 -35.99 -25.52
CA ASP A 92 -15.77 -37.32 -26.01
C ASP A 92 -14.87 -38.48 -25.53
N ARG A 93 -15.55 -39.58 -25.16
CA ARG A 93 -15.13 -40.99 -25.06
C ARG A 93 -13.74 -41.38 -24.53
N ARG A 94 -13.71 -41.83 -23.27
CA ARG A 94 -13.21 -43.19 -22.92
C ARG A 94 -14.16 -43.83 -21.91
N GLY A 95 -14.74 -44.96 -22.31
CA GLY A 95 -15.83 -45.63 -21.60
C GLY A 95 -15.44 -46.14 -20.22
N VAL A 96 -16.38 -46.01 -19.29
CA VAL A 96 -16.41 -46.79 -18.05
C VAL A 96 -17.34 -47.97 -18.32
N VAL A 97 -16.78 -49.16 -18.51
CA VAL A 97 -17.54 -50.40 -18.40
C VAL A 97 -17.70 -50.67 -16.92
N ALA A 98 -18.91 -50.45 -16.40
CA ALA A 98 -19.28 -50.92 -15.07
C ALA A 98 -19.36 -52.47 -15.09
N PRO A 99 -18.83 -53.18 -14.08
CA PRO A 99 -19.07 -54.61 -13.94
C PRO A 99 -20.57 -54.88 -13.80
N LEU A 100 -21.09 -55.79 -14.61
CA LEU A 100 -22.46 -56.31 -14.50
C LEU A 100 -22.64 -56.95 -13.12
N LEU A 101 -23.57 -56.42 -12.33
CA LEU A 101 -24.07 -57.07 -11.12
C LEU A 101 -24.93 -58.28 -11.54
N PRO A 102 -24.80 -59.45 -10.88
CA PRO A 102 -25.69 -60.58 -11.12
C PRO A 102 -27.13 -60.21 -10.72
N PRO A 103 -28.16 -60.80 -11.38
CA PRO A 103 -29.56 -60.51 -11.10
C PRO A 103 -29.91 -60.91 -9.66
N LEU A 104 -30.53 -59.98 -8.93
CA LEU A 104 -31.30 -60.31 -7.73
C LEU A 104 -32.61 -60.93 -8.23
N ASP A 105 -32.80 -62.23 -8.02
CA ASP A 105 -34.09 -62.88 -8.23
C ASP A 105 -35.11 -62.32 -7.22
N PRO A 106 -36.24 -61.76 -7.68
CA PRO A 106 -37.39 -61.54 -6.83
C PRO A 106 -38.25 -62.81 -6.89
N ASP A 107 -38.10 -63.71 -5.91
CA ASP A 107 -39.21 -64.53 -5.38
C ASP A 107 -38.72 -65.46 -4.27
N ARG A 108 -38.96 -65.06 -3.02
CA ARG A 108 -39.51 -65.92 -1.96
C ARG A 108 -40.06 -65.11 -0.81
#